data_AF-A0A7S2DGE0-F1
#
_entry.id   AF-A0A7S2DGE0-F1
#
_cell.length_a   1.000
_cell.length_b   1.000
_cell.length_c   1.000
_cell.angle_alpha   90.00
_cell.angle_beta   90.00
_cell.angle_gamma   90.00
#
_symmetry.space_group_name_H-M   'P 1'
#
loop_
_entity.id
_entity.type
_entity.pdbx_description
1 polymer ?
#
loop_
_entity_poly.entity_id
_entity_poly.type
_entity_poly.pdbx_seq_one_letter_code
_entity_poly.pdbx_strand_id
1 'polypeptide(L)'
;RAFAVLLITDAQRTFPAESEGVGNWQRCINFLMSVGVLYSGFMFVAFGETFAGTKLLAKMTGMMAFCLFAAAIWWVLDLACPGTDPDATLLAKRRDYVTRMVMKTAGAEKLQEAMRES
;
A
#
# COMPACT_ATOMS: atom_id res chain seq x y z
N ARG A 1 -19.57 10.48 2.95
CA ARG A 1 -20.53 11.33 3.71
C ARG A 1 -21.29 10.52 4.76
N ALA A 2 -21.93 9.40 4.43
CA ALA A 2 -22.61 8.54 5.42
C ALA A 2 -21.72 8.06 6.58
N PHE A 3 -20.50 7.57 6.29
CA PHE A 3 -19.54 7.18 7.34
C PHE A 3 -19.12 8.33 8.25
N ALA A 4 -18.97 9.55 7.71
CA ALA A 4 -18.60 10.71 8.51
C ALA A 4 -19.72 11.06 9.50
N VAL A 5 -20.99 10.99 9.07
CA VAL A 5 -22.14 11.20 9.95
C VAL A 5 -22.20 10.11 11.02
N LEU A 6 -22.08 8.84 10.62
CA LEU A 6 -22.08 7.72 11.57
C LEU A 6 -20.99 7.85 12.64
N LEU A 7 -19.77 8.24 12.25
CA LEU A 7 -18.64 8.40 13.17
C LEU A 7 -18.79 9.57 14.16
N ILE A 8 -19.58 10.59 13.82
CA ILE A 8 -19.74 11.79 14.68
C ILE A 8 -21.06 11.80 15.46
N THR A 9 -22.10 11.11 15.01
CA THR A 9 -23.43 11.14 15.66
C THR A 9 -23.79 9.88 16.42
N ASP A 10 -23.31 8.71 15.97
CA ASP A 10 -23.85 7.41 16.40
C ASP A 10 -22.79 6.47 16.99
N ALA A 11 -21.55 6.54 16.49
CA ALA A 11 -20.46 5.72 17.02
C ALA A 11 -19.84 6.31 18.30
N GLN A 12 -19.64 5.46 19.32
CA GLN A 12 -18.83 5.81 20.48
C GLN A 12 -17.36 6.01 20.06
N ARG A 13 -16.71 7.07 20.58
CA ARG A 13 -15.33 7.43 20.22
C ARG A 13 -14.39 6.25 20.45
N THR A 14 -13.75 5.78 19.38
CA THR A 14 -12.74 4.71 19.46
C THR A 14 -11.46 5.22 20.12
N PHE A 15 -10.77 4.32 20.81
CA PHE A 15 -9.44 4.63 21.33
C PHE A 15 -8.47 4.90 20.17
N PRO A 16 -7.54 5.87 20.33
CA PRO A 16 -6.57 6.19 19.29
C PRO A 16 -5.70 4.97 19.00
N ALA A 17 -5.80 4.47 17.78
CA ALA A 17 -4.95 3.39 17.26
C ALA A 17 -3.97 3.99 16.25
N GLU A 18 -2.69 3.66 16.39
CA GLU A 18 -1.70 3.96 15.36
C GLU A 18 -1.83 2.91 14.24
N SER A 19 -2.08 3.38 13.01
CA SER A 19 -2.20 2.52 11.82
C SER A 19 -1.19 2.98 10.78
N GLU A 20 -0.16 2.18 10.55
CA GLU A 20 0.78 2.38 9.44
C GLU A 20 0.26 1.64 8.20
N GLY A 21 -0.49 2.36 7.36
CA GLY A 21 -1.07 1.82 6.13
C GLY A 21 -2.26 0.89 6.35
N VAL A 22 -2.55 0.07 5.33
CA VAL A 22 -3.72 -0.85 5.27
C VAL A 22 -3.42 -2.19 5.97
N GLY A 23 -2.18 -2.40 6.43
CA GLY A 23 -1.77 -3.60 7.17
C GLY A 23 -1.94 -4.90 6.39
N ASN A 24 -2.38 -5.98 7.06
CA ASN A 24 -2.53 -7.31 6.46
C ASN A 24 -3.54 -7.36 5.30
N TRP A 25 -4.47 -6.41 5.20
CA TRP A 25 -5.41 -6.32 4.10
C TRP A 25 -4.72 -6.14 2.75
N GLN A 26 -3.52 -5.56 2.71
CA GLN A 26 -2.73 -5.48 1.50
C GLN A 26 -2.47 -6.88 0.89
N ARG A 27 -2.26 -7.90 1.72
CA ARG A 27 -2.07 -9.28 1.25
C ARG A 27 -3.33 -9.84 0.62
N CYS A 28 -4.49 -9.56 1.23
CA CYS A 28 -5.79 -9.98 0.69
C CYS A 28 -6.06 -9.32 -0.67
N ILE A 29 -5.77 -8.03 -0.79
CA ILE A 29 -5.92 -7.29 -2.05
C ILE A 29 -4.99 -7.87 -3.13
N ASN A 30 -3.71 -8.09 -2.79
CA ASN A 30 -2.76 -8.69 -3.73
C ASN A 30 -3.18 -10.09 -4.17
N PHE A 31 -3.66 -10.92 -3.25
CA PHE A 31 -4.21 -12.24 -3.57
C PHE A 31 -5.40 -12.14 -4.52
N LEU A 32 -6.35 -11.24 -4.22
CA LEU A 32 -7.54 -11.05 -5.05
C LEU A 32 -7.18 -10.54 -6.45
N MET A 33 -6.18 -9.65 -6.56
CA MET A 33 -5.66 -9.20 -7.86
C MET A 33 -5.08 -10.37 -8.67
N SER A 34 -4.28 -11.25 -8.05
CA SER A 34 -3.72 -12.42 -8.74
C SER A 34 -4.80 -13.37 -9.23
N VAL A 35 -5.81 -13.66 -8.40
CA VAL A 35 -6.96 -14.50 -8.80
C VAL A 35 -7.76 -13.83 -9.92
N GLY A 36 -7.95 -12.52 -9.85
CA GLY A 36 -8.63 -11.73 -10.87
C GLY A 36 -7.95 -11.87 -12.24
N VAL A 37 -6.64 -11.70 -12.31
CA VAL A 37 -5.86 -11.86 -13.56
C VAL A 37 -5.99 -13.28 -14.12
N LEU A 38 -5.89 -14.31 -13.28
CA LEU A 38 -6.06 -15.70 -13.70
C LEU A 38 -7.46 -15.95 -14.27
N TYR A 39 -8.50 -15.45 -13.59
CA TYR A 39 -9.89 -15.61 -14.03
C TYR A 39 -10.17 -14.85 -15.34
N SER A 40 -9.65 -13.62 -15.47
CA SER A 40 -9.76 -12.85 -16.71
C SER A 40 -9.06 -13.55 -17.88
N GLY A 41 -7.86 -14.10 -17.65
CA GLY A 41 -7.14 -14.90 -18.66
C GLY A 41 -7.89 -16.16 -19.06
N PHE A 42 -8.50 -16.85 -18.10
CA PHE A 42 -9.37 -17.99 -18.37
C PHE A 42 -10.59 -17.58 -19.21
N MET A 43 -11.29 -16.51 -18.85
CA MET A 43 -12.45 -16.04 -19.62
C MET A 43 -12.07 -15.65 -21.05
N PHE A 44 -10.93 -14.96 -21.23
CA PHE A 44 -10.44 -14.57 -22.54
C PHE A 44 -10.23 -15.78 -23.46
N VAL A 45 -9.69 -16.88 -22.94
CA VAL A 45 -9.43 -18.09 -23.73
C VAL A 45 -10.66 -18.99 -23.88
N ALA A 46 -11.52 -19.03 -22.86
CA ALA A 46 -12.71 -19.87 -22.85
C ALA A 46 -13.82 -19.30 -23.76
N PHE A 47 -14.01 -17.99 -23.74
CA PHE A 47 -15.09 -17.30 -24.44
C PHE A 47 -14.63 -16.42 -25.61
N GLY A 48 -13.32 -16.20 -25.78
CA GLY A 48 -12.81 -15.45 -26.91
C GLY A 48 -12.99 -16.20 -28.23
N GLU A 49 -13.61 -15.54 -29.21
CA GLU A 49 -13.78 -16.08 -30.56
C GLU A 49 -12.44 -16.44 -31.22
N THR A 50 -11.36 -15.74 -30.85
CA THR A 50 -9.98 -16.01 -31.31
C THR A 50 -9.51 -17.44 -31.03
N PHE A 51 -10.03 -18.09 -29.98
CA PHE A 51 -9.67 -19.45 -29.61
C PHE A 51 -10.79 -20.47 -29.87
N ALA A 52 -11.89 -20.06 -30.53
CA ALA A 52 -12.96 -20.97 -30.92
C ALA A 52 -12.43 -22.07 -31.86
N GLY A 53 -12.72 -23.34 -31.53
CA GLY A 53 -12.25 -24.48 -32.30
C GLY A 53 -10.75 -24.83 -32.19
N THR A 54 -9.97 -24.07 -31.40
CA THR A 54 -8.53 -24.34 -31.23
C THR A 54 -8.25 -25.46 -30.23
N LYS A 55 -7.09 -26.13 -30.40
CA LYS A 55 -6.63 -27.20 -29.51
C LYS A 55 -6.40 -26.66 -28.09
N LEU A 56 -6.63 -27.50 -27.08
CA LEU A 56 -6.42 -27.15 -25.66
C LEU A 56 -5.02 -26.59 -25.37
N LEU A 57 -4.00 -27.07 -26.07
CA LEU A 57 -2.63 -26.58 -25.92
C LEU A 57 -2.50 -25.09 -26.33
N ALA A 58 -3.15 -24.66 -27.41
CA ALA A 58 -3.15 -23.26 -27.85
C ALA A 58 -3.90 -22.35 -26.86
N LYS A 59 -4.96 -22.88 -26.25
CA LYS A 59 -5.70 -22.21 -25.18
C LYS A 59 -4.83 -21.97 -23.94
N MET A 60 -4.11 -22.99 -23.49
CA MET A 60 -3.19 -22.89 -22.34
C MET A 60 -2.05 -21.89 -22.61
N THR A 61 -1.48 -21.89 -23.82
CA THR A 61 -0.44 -20.91 -24.18
C THR A 61 -0.98 -19.48 -24.24
N GLY A 62 -2.22 -19.28 -24.73
CA GLY A 62 -2.87 -17.97 -24.72
C GLY A 62 -3.12 -17.44 -23.31
N MET A 63 -3.56 -18.32 -22.40
CA MET A 63 -3.77 -17.97 -20.99
C MET A 63 -2.44 -17.59 -20.31
N MET A 64 -1.38 -18.35 -20.56
CA MET A 64 -0.05 -18.07 -20.02
C MET A 64 0.52 -16.75 -20.56
N ALA A 65 0.36 -16.49 -21.86
CA ALA A 65 0.75 -15.22 -22.47
C ALA A 65 0.00 -14.02 -21.87
N PHE A 66 -1.30 -14.15 -21.62
CA PHE A 66 -2.09 -13.11 -20.95
C PHE A 66 -1.59 -12.81 -19.54
N CYS A 67 -1.30 -13.85 -18.75
CA CYS A 67 -0.78 -13.67 -17.39
C CYS A 67 0.59 -12.97 -17.39
N LEU A 68 1.48 -13.34 -18.32
CA LEU A 68 2.78 -12.69 -18.49
C LEU A 68 2.64 -11.22 -18.89
N PHE A 69 1.69 -10.91 -19.78
CA PHE A 69 1.41 -9.53 -20.18
C PHE A 69 0.89 -8.68 -19.00
N ALA A 70 -0.02 -9.23 -18.19
CA ALA A 70 -0.49 -8.55 -16.99
C ALA A 70 0.64 -8.30 -15.98
N ALA A 71 1.53 -9.28 -15.77
CA ALA A 71 2.71 -9.10 -14.92
C ALA A 71 3.67 -8.03 -15.45
N ALA A 72 3.87 -7.96 -16.77
CA ALA A 72 4.67 -6.91 -17.39
C ALA A 72 4.07 -5.53 -17.18
N ILE A 73 2.74 -5.40 -17.30
CA ILE A 73 2.04 -4.13 -17.00
C ILE A 73 2.26 -3.71 -15.55
N TRP A 74 2.12 -4.64 -14.59
CA TRP A 74 2.40 -4.32 -13.19
C TRP A 74 3.82 -3.81 -12.98
N TRP A 75 4.81 -4.46 -13.61
CA TRP A 75 6.19 -4.01 -13.52
C TRP A 75 6.41 -2.59 -14.09
N VAL A 76 5.75 -2.28 -15.22
CA VAL A 76 5.78 -0.93 -15.81
C VAL A 76 5.11 0.09 -14.89
N LEU A 77 3.98 -0.27 -14.26
CA LEU A 77 3.27 0.60 -13.33
C LEU A 77 4.08 0.86 -12.06
N ASP A 78 4.74 -0.15 -11.50
CA ASP A 78 5.62 0.01 -10.34
C ASP A 78 6.79 0.94 -10.64
N LEU A 79 7.30 0.91 -11.87
CA LEU A 79 8.36 1.82 -12.32
C LEU A 79 7.85 3.25 -12.53
N ALA A 80 6.66 3.41 -13.11
CA ALA A 80 6.07 4.71 -13.42
C ALA A 80 5.50 5.42 -12.18
N CYS A 81 4.97 4.65 -11.22
CA CYS A 81 4.26 5.13 -10.04
C CYS A 81 4.90 4.52 -8.77
N PRO A 82 6.06 5.02 -8.31
CA PRO A 82 6.65 4.56 -7.07
C PRO A 82 5.71 4.85 -5.89
N GLY A 83 5.44 3.83 -5.07
CA GLY A 83 4.51 3.93 -3.94
C GLY A 83 4.98 4.80 -2.76
N THR A 84 6.03 5.60 -2.92
CA THR A 84 6.56 6.47 -1.87
C THR A 84 6.38 7.92 -2.29
N ASP A 85 5.54 8.63 -1.55
CA ASP A 85 5.34 10.06 -1.76
C ASP A 85 6.60 10.84 -1.29
N PRO A 86 7.23 11.65 -2.16
CA PRO A 86 8.35 12.51 -1.75
C PRO A 86 7.99 13.43 -0.58
N ASP A 87 6.72 13.84 -0.45
CA ASP A 87 6.26 14.71 0.64
C ASP A 87 6.18 13.95 1.98
N ALA A 88 5.77 12.69 1.97
CA ALA A 88 5.80 11.84 3.15
C ALA A 88 7.25 11.66 3.67
N THR A 89 8.21 11.55 2.75
CA THR A 89 9.64 11.46 3.07
C THR A 89 10.17 12.76 3.68
N LEU A 90 9.73 13.91 3.16
CA LEU A 90 10.06 15.23 3.72
C LEU A 90 9.49 15.42 5.12
N LEU A 91 8.24 15.00 5.35
CA LEU A 91 7.59 15.08 6.66
C LEU A 91 8.27 14.19 7.71
N ALA A 92 8.67 12.97 7.33
CA ALA A 92 9.43 12.08 8.20
C ALA A 92 10.77 12.72 8.61
N LYS A 93 11.52 13.29 7.66
CA LYS A 93 12.78 14.00 7.94
C LYS A 93 12.59 15.21 8.85
N ARG A 94 11.49 15.97 8.67
CA ARG A 94 11.17 17.10 9.55
C ARG A 94 10.86 16.64 10.97
N ARG A 95 10.09 15.56 11.12
CA ARG A 95 9.79 14.97 12.43
C ARG A 95 11.06 14.55 13.15
N ASP A 96 11.96 13.84 12.47
CA ASP A 96 13.25 13.43 13.03
C ASP A 96 14.12 14.61 13.45
N TYR A 97 14.15 15.68 12.64
CA TYR A 97 14.89 16.89 12.98
C TYR A 97 14.36 17.54 14.26
N VAL A 98 13.03 17.70 14.36
CA VAL A 98 12.38 18.27 15.55
C VAL A 98 12.63 17.40 16.78
N THR A 99 12.49 16.07 16.67
CA THR A 99 12.77 15.15 17.78
C THR A 99 14.21 15.27 18.28
N ARG A 100 15.19 15.35 17.37
CA ARG A 100 16.61 15.56 17.74
C ARG A 100 16.84 16.90 18.43
N MET A 101 16.17 17.96 17.96
CA MET A 101 16.28 19.28 18.58
C MET A 101 15.69 19.30 19.99
N VAL A 102 14.50 18.71 20.18
CA VAL A 102 13.84 18.61 21.49
C VAL A 102 14.69 17.79 22.47
N MET A 103 15.27 16.67 22.03
CA MET A 103 16.18 15.88 22.89
C MET A 103 17.43 16.67 23.29
N LYS A 104 17.99 17.49 22.39
CA LYS A 104 19.13 18.35 22.70
C LYS A 104 18.78 19.45 23.70
N THR A 105 17.65 20.13 23.54
CA THR A 105 17.23 21.19 24.46
C THR A 105 16.84 20.64 25.83
N ALA A 106 16.09 19.54 25.89
CA ALA A 106 15.72 18.89 27.15
C ALA A 106 16.96 18.31 27.88
N GLY A 107 17.94 17.80 27.12
CA GLY A 107 19.21 17.36 27.69
C GLY A 107 20.07 18.51 28.21
N ALA A 108 20.08 19.66 27.52
CA ALA A 108 20.79 20.86 27.95
C ALA A 108 20.17 21.48 29.21
N GLU A 109 18.85 21.46 29.33
CA GLU A 109 18.11 21.97 30.49
C GLU A 109 18.43 21.15 31.75
N LYS A 110 18.41 19.82 31.65
CA LYS A 110 18.83 18.92 32.75
C LYS A 110 20.28 19.14 33.20
N LEU A 111 21.16 19.51 32.28
CA LEU A 111 22.58 19.75 32.56
C LEU A 111 22.79 21.10 33.25
N GLN A 112 21.97 22.11 32.92
CA GLN A 112 21.93 23.40 33.61
C GLN A 112 21.36 23.28 35.03
N GLU A 113 20.34 22.45 35.24
CA GLU A 113 19.81 22.16 36.59
C GLU A 113 20.87 21.49 37.47
N ALA A 114 21.58 20.48 36.94
CA ALA A 114 22.65 19.80 37.68
C ALA A 114 23.83 20.71 38.07
N MET A 115 24.18 21.69 37.21
CA MET A 115 25.20 22.71 37.54
C MET A 115 24.72 23.77 38.53
N ARG A 116 23.41 23.92 38.73
CA ARG A 116 22.82 24.90 39.66
C ARG A 116 22.68 24.33 41.08
N GLU A 117 22.65 23.01 41.20
CA GLU A 117 22.59 22.29 42.48
C GLU A 117 23.97 21.95 43.08
N SER A 118 25.07 22.12 42.34
CA SER A 118 26.45 21.97 42.83
C SER A 118 27.07 23.30 43.29
#